data_AF-A0A0D0DQR3-F1
#
_entry.id   AF-A0A0D0DQR3-F1
#
_cell.length_a   1.000
_cell.length_b   1.000
_cell.length_c   1.000
_cell.angle_alpha   90.00
_cell.angle_beta   90.00
_cell.angle_gamma   90.00
#
_symmetry.space_group_name_H-M   'P 1'
#
loop_
_entity.id
_entity.type
_entity.pdbx_description
1 polymer ?
#
loop_
_entity_poly.entity_id
_entity_poly.type
_entity_poly.pdbx_seq_one_letter_code
_entity_poly.pdbx_strand_id
1 'polypeptide(L)'
;MQAQAEGIRTVFSDPTNFNVKHPLYSPWTLWFDSPATKGRNLPQTPVSSFPQTPAPPTPGATAAQGWMEDIKRVISFDSVEEFWGLYNHIVPPSQLPQKANYYLFKEGIIPAWEDEANKNGGKWSIQLPKEKNRHNVDKMWLYTMLAAIGETFDPSPTSGESLEPSQHSLITGVIVSTRPQFYRLSIWTRLAPIGAGGEDDKLRERIETVGRHFKTSVLGYSESQKLAAPLSTEVEFLSHKDSEKKGKAAKKIIV
;
A
#
# COMPACT_ATOMS: atom_id res chain seq x y z
N MET A 1 37.12 -10.15 1.51
CA MET A 1 36.21 -8.99 1.68
C MET A 1 36.64 -7.78 0.84
N GLN A 2 37.89 -7.32 0.87
CA GLN A 2 38.33 -6.18 0.03
C GLN A 2 38.18 -6.42 -1.49
N ALA A 3 38.51 -7.60 -2.01
CA ALA A 3 38.38 -7.92 -3.44
C ALA A 3 36.92 -7.99 -3.96
N GLN A 4 35.92 -8.11 -3.08
CA GLN A 4 34.50 -8.07 -3.47
C GLN A 4 33.96 -6.64 -3.56
N ALA A 5 34.60 -5.67 -2.89
CA ALA A 5 34.17 -4.27 -2.87
C ALA A 5 34.57 -3.52 -4.16
N GLU A 6 35.67 -3.90 -4.81
CA GLU A 6 36.16 -3.23 -6.04
C GLU A 6 35.27 -3.49 -7.27
N GLY A 7 34.35 -4.47 -7.20
CA GLY A 7 33.42 -4.79 -8.28
C GLY A 7 32.00 -4.25 -8.09
N ILE A 8 31.63 -3.74 -6.91
CA ILE A 8 30.26 -3.27 -6.65
C ILE A 8 30.11 -1.85 -7.17
N ARG A 9 29.22 -1.67 -8.15
CA ARG A 9 28.84 -0.37 -8.68
C ARG A 9 27.35 -0.17 -8.45
N THR A 10 27.01 0.72 -7.51
CA THR A 10 25.62 1.11 -7.24
C THR A 10 25.20 2.25 -8.17
N VAL A 11 23.89 2.52 -8.21
CA VAL A 11 23.32 3.66 -8.95
C VAL A 11 23.90 5.02 -8.52
N PHE A 12 24.41 5.13 -7.28
CA PHE A 12 25.03 6.36 -6.77
C PHE A 12 26.43 6.59 -7.35
N SER A 13 27.14 5.53 -7.72
CA SER A 13 28.48 5.60 -8.31
C SER A 13 28.44 5.79 -9.83
N ASP A 14 27.49 5.12 -10.50
CA ASP A 14 27.29 5.20 -11.95
C ASP A 14 25.82 4.89 -12.28
N PRO A 15 24.99 5.90 -12.56
CA PRO A 15 23.57 5.70 -12.81
C PRO A 15 23.28 4.99 -14.15
N THR A 16 24.28 4.83 -15.02
CA THR A 16 24.12 4.21 -16.34
C THR A 16 24.62 2.77 -16.38
N ASN A 17 25.71 2.45 -15.68
CA ASN A 17 26.35 1.12 -15.74
C ASN A 17 26.51 0.44 -14.37
N PHE A 18 25.61 0.72 -13.42
CA PHE A 18 25.56 0.00 -12.14
C PHE A 18 25.28 -1.51 -12.35
N ASN A 19 25.77 -2.34 -11.44
CA ASN A 19 25.65 -3.80 -11.53
C ASN A 19 24.99 -4.45 -10.32
N VAL A 20 24.54 -3.64 -9.35
CA VAL A 20 23.74 -4.09 -8.20
C VAL A 20 22.51 -3.21 -8.02
N LYS A 21 21.40 -3.83 -7.63
CA LYS A 21 20.17 -3.16 -7.19
C LYS A 21 19.96 -3.41 -5.70
N HIS A 22 19.22 -2.54 -5.03
CA HIS A 22 18.86 -2.73 -3.62
C HIS A 22 17.55 -3.52 -3.54
N PRO A 23 17.56 -4.79 -3.08
CA PRO A 23 16.36 -5.62 -3.04
C PRO A 23 15.38 -5.11 -1.97
N LEU A 24 14.09 -5.23 -2.27
CA LEU A 24 13.00 -5.07 -1.31
C LEU A 24 12.75 -6.39 -0.59
N TYR A 25 12.21 -6.33 0.63
CA TYR A 25 11.86 -7.53 1.40
C TYR A 25 10.73 -8.34 0.74
N SER A 26 9.81 -7.66 0.06
CA SER A 26 8.73 -8.26 -0.71
C SER A 26 8.66 -7.61 -2.09
N PRO A 27 8.34 -8.37 -3.15
CA PRO A 27 7.95 -7.80 -4.43
C PRO A 27 6.58 -7.11 -4.30
N TRP A 28 6.36 -6.05 -5.08
CA TRP A 28 5.13 -5.25 -5.08
C TRP A 28 4.59 -5.07 -6.49
N THR A 29 3.27 -4.93 -6.60
CA THR A 29 2.57 -4.65 -7.85
C THR A 29 1.75 -3.36 -7.72
N LEU A 30 2.00 -2.40 -8.62
CA LEU A 30 1.17 -1.21 -8.77
C LEU A 30 0.01 -1.51 -9.72
N TRP A 31 -1.19 -1.13 -9.31
CA TRP A 31 -2.41 -1.19 -10.09
C TRP A 31 -3.06 0.19 -10.17
N PHE A 32 -3.85 0.42 -11.22
CA PHE A 32 -4.54 1.67 -11.47
C PHE A 32 -5.97 1.42 -11.98
N ASP A 33 -6.94 2.17 -11.50
CA ASP A 33 -8.27 2.27 -12.10
C ASP A 33 -8.72 3.73 -12.26
N SER A 34 -9.61 3.96 -13.21
CA SER A 34 -10.27 5.26 -13.41
C SER A 34 -11.55 5.10 -14.23
N PRO A 35 -12.61 5.88 -13.95
CA PRO A 35 -13.76 5.94 -14.86
C PRO A 35 -13.39 6.32 -16.29
N ALA A 36 -12.31 7.10 -16.49
CA ALA A 36 -11.82 7.49 -17.81
C ALA A 36 -11.23 6.32 -18.60
N THR A 37 -10.86 5.23 -17.93
CA THR A 37 -10.21 4.06 -18.53
C THR A 37 -11.11 2.82 -18.60
N LYS A 38 -12.35 2.90 -18.07
CA LYS A 38 -13.34 1.82 -18.15
C LYS A 38 -13.62 1.46 -19.60
N GLY A 39 -13.54 0.16 -19.92
CA GLY A 39 -13.75 -0.36 -21.28
C GLY A 39 -12.69 0.01 -22.33
N ARG A 40 -11.56 0.64 -21.94
CA ARG A 40 -10.43 0.87 -22.86
C ARG A 40 -9.33 -0.17 -22.61
N ASN A 41 -8.96 -0.96 -23.62
CA ASN A 41 -7.71 -1.73 -23.60
C ASN A 41 -6.53 -0.75 -23.68
N LEU A 42 -5.86 -0.49 -22.56
CA LEU A 42 -4.57 0.22 -22.58
C LEU A 42 -3.48 -0.79 -22.94
N PRO A 43 -2.42 -0.38 -23.66
CA PRO A 43 -1.27 -1.25 -23.86
C PRO A 43 -0.75 -1.74 -22.51
N GLN A 44 -0.59 -3.05 -22.34
CA GLN A 44 0.14 -3.58 -21.20
C GLN A 44 1.59 -3.09 -21.31
N THR A 45 2.13 -2.51 -20.25
CA THR A 45 3.55 -2.16 -20.21
C THR A 45 4.37 -3.44 -20.36
N PRO A 46 5.47 -3.41 -21.14
CA PRO A 46 6.35 -4.58 -21.25
C PRO A 46 6.82 -5.01 -19.86
N VAL A 47 6.70 -6.30 -19.57
CA VAL A 47 7.28 -6.91 -18.36
C VAL A 47 8.80 -6.77 -18.44
N SER A 48 9.38 -5.84 -17.67
CA SER A 48 10.81 -5.52 -17.74
C SER A 48 11.70 -6.44 -16.92
N SER A 49 11.16 -7.49 -16.29
CA SER A 49 11.94 -8.49 -15.57
C SER A 49 12.48 -9.55 -16.53
N PHE A 50 13.74 -9.37 -16.95
CA PHE A 50 14.57 -10.47 -17.46
C PHE A 50 15.44 -10.99 -16.31
N PRO A 51 15.49 -12.32 -16.03
CA PRO A 51 14.80 -13.41 -16.73
C PRO A 51 13.32 -13.54 -16.33
N GLN A 52 12.51 -14.02 -17.27
CA GLN A 52 11.07 -14.27 -17.07
C GLN A 52 10.87 -15.37 -16.03
N THR A 53 10.44 -15.02 -14.82
CA THR A 53 9.73 -15.95 -13.96
C THR A 53 8.32 -16.12 -14.56
N PRO A 54 7.84 -17.34 -14.85
CA PRO A 54 6.48 -17.56 -15.30
C PRO A 54 5.51 -16.93 -14.29
N ALA A 55 4.73 -15.94 -14.73
CA ALA A 55 3.72 -15.32 -13.89
C ALA A 55 2.72 -16.41 -13.47
N PRO A 56 2.52 -16.66 -12.16
CA PRO A 56 1.47 -17.56 -11.72
C PRO A 56 0.12 -17.02 -12.22
N PRO A 57 -0.81 -17.89 -12.65
CA PRO A 57 -2.19 -17.47 -12.85
C PRO A 57 -2.68 -16.86 -11.54
N THR A 58 -3.16 -15.62 -11.60
CA THR A 58 -3.63 -14.88 -10.41
C THR A 58 -4.75 -15.69 -9.73
N PRO A 59 -4.51 -16.29 -8.56
CA PRO A 59 -5.55 -17.06 -7.87
C PRO A 59 -6.60 -16.09 -7.33
N GLY A 60 -7.90 -16.33 -7.63
CA GLY A 60 -9.01 -15.54 -7.06
C GLY A 60 -9.93 -14.82 -8.06
N ALA A 61 -9.73 -14.99 -9.37
CA ALA A 61 -10.47 -14.26 -10.41
C ALA A 61 -11.98 -14.60 -10.56
N THR A 62 -12.54 -15.50 -9.76
CA THR A 62 -13.92 -15.99 -9.94
C THR A 62 -15.00 -15.15 -9.25
N ALA A 63 -14.67 -14.23 -8.33
CA ALA A 63 -15.69 -13.42 -7.61
C ALA A 63 -15.69 -11.91 -7.93
N ALA A 64 -14.62 -11.37 -8.51
CA ALA A 64 -14.46 -9.93 -8.79
C ALA A 64 -14.73 -9.53 -10.26
N GLN A 65 -15.49 -10.35 -10.99
CA GLN A 65 -15.54 -10.42 -12.47
C GLN A 65 -16.00 -9.15 -13.22
N GLY A 66 -16.29 -8.03 -12.55
CA GLY A 66 -16.58 -6.74 -13.23
C GLY A 66 -15.63 -5.61 -12.88
N TRP A 67 -15.25 -5.46 -11.59
CA TRP A 67 -14.28 -4.43 -11.20
C TRP A 67 -12.84 -4.84 -11.53
N MET A 68 -12.53 -6.14 -11.48
CA MET A 68 -11.20 -6.65 -11.84
C MET A 68 -10.88 -6.43 -13.33
N GLU A 69 -11.91 -6.29 -14.17
CA GLU A 69 -11.74 -5.95 -15.59
C GLU A 69 -11.38 -4.47 -15.80
N ASP A 70 -11.78 -3.61 -14.86
CA ASP A 70 -11.55 -2.17 -14.90
C ASP A 70 -10.24 -1.73 -14.24
N ILE A 71 -9.69 -2.55 -13.33
CA ILE A 71 -8.38 -2.32 -12.71
C ILE A 71 -7.27 -2.87 -13.59
N LYS A 72 -6.22 -2.07 -13.75
CA LYS A 72 -5.10 -2.38 -14.64
C LYS A 72 -3.84 -2.57 -13.84
N ARG A 73 -3.19 -3.72 -14.03
CA ARG A 73 -1.83 -3.94 -13.55
C ARG A 73 -0.91 -2.99 -14.31
N VAL A 74 -0.20 -2.14 -13.59
CA VAL A 74 0.80 -1.24 -14.17
C VAL A 74 2.13 -1.98 -14.23
N ILE A 75 2.74 -2.31 -13.09
CA ILE A 75 4.04 -3.00 -13.08
C ILE A 75 4.23 -3.78 -11.77
N SER A 76 5.05 -4.83 -11.79
CA SER A 76 5.63 -5.46 -10.60
C SER A 76 7.11 -5.09 -10.49
N PHE A 77 7.60 -4.89 -9.27
CA PHE A 77 9.00 -4.58 -8.98
C PHE A 77 9.43 -5.17 -7.65
N ASP A 78 10.72 -5.46 -7.51
CA ASP A 78 11.30 -6.05 -6.29
C ASP A 78 12.56 -5.32 -5.81
N SER A 79 12.87 -4.16 -6.41
CA SER A 79 14.03 -3.35 -6.06
C SER A 79 13.70 -1.86 -5.87
N VAL A 80 14.54 -1.16 -5.10
CA VAL A 80 14.41 0.29 -4.86
C VAL A 80 14.57 1.08 -6.15
N GLU A 81 15.49 0.69 -7.03
CA GLU A 81 15.73 1.34 -8.31
C GLU A 81 14.51 1.26 -9.24
N GLU A 82 13.83 0.10 -9.29
CA GLU A 82 12.62 -0.08 -10.09
C GLU A 82 11.44 0.69 -9.52
N PHE A 83 11.31 0.76 -8.18
CA PHE A 83 10.34 1.64 -7.55
C PHE A 83 10.53 3.09 -8.00
N TRP A 84 11.76 3.62 -7.93
CA TRP A 84 12.03 5.00 -8.36
C TRP A 84 11.88 5.18 -9.87
N GLY A 85 12.25 4.17 -10.66
CA GLY A 85 11.99 4.12 -12.09
C GLY A 85 10.49 4.26 -12.40
N LEU A 86 9.63 3.55 -11.66
CA LEU A 86 8.18 3.66 -11.77
C LEU A 86 7.66 5.02 -11.28
N TYR A 87 7.98 5.41 -10.05
CA TYR A 87 7.44 6.60 -9.40
C TYR A 87 7.70 7.87 -10.21
N ASN A 88 8.89 7.98 -10.80
CA ASN A 88 9.29 9.14 -11.61
C ASN A 88 8.57 9.22 -12.97
N HIS A 89 7.85 8.17 -13.39
CA HIS A 89 7.18 8.10 -14.70
C HIS A 89 5.66 7.88 -14.62
N ILE A 90 5.07 7.90 -13.43
CA ILE A 90 3.61 7.87 -13.25
C ILE A 90 3.04 9.27 -12.99
N VAL A 91 1.76 9.45 -13.29
CA VAL A 91 1.04 10.71 -13.01
C VAL A 91 0.85 10.82 -11.49
N PRO A 92 1.26 11.93 -10.84
CA PRO A 92 1.11 12.06 -9.39
C PRO A 92 -0.37 12.21 -8.98
N PRO A 93 -0.77 11.82 -7.75
CA PRO A 93 -2.16 11.88 -7.28
C PRO A 93 -2.85 13.24 -7.42
N SER A 94 -2.12 14.36 -7.31
CA SER A 94 -2.63 15.71 -7.48
C SER A 94 -3.12 16.02 -8.90
N GLN A 95 -2.66 15.25 -9.89
CA GLN A 95 -2.95 15.40 -11.32
C GLN A 95 -3.83 14.27 -11.89
N LEU A 96 -4.16 13.27 -11.09
CA LEU A 96 -5.03 12.18 -11.53
C LEU A 96 -6.46 12.67 -11.84
N PRO A 97 -7.14 12.03 -12.81
CA PRO A 97 -8.55 12.29 -13.09
C PRO A 97 -9.41 11.94 -11.87
N GLN A 98 -10.55 12.62 -11.73
CA GLN A 98 -11.44 12.37 -10.60
C GLN A 98 -11.88 10.90 -10.55
N LYS A 99 -12.00 10.37 -9.33
CA LYS A 99 -12.39 8.97 -9.06
C LYS A 99 -11.37 7.93 -9.54
N ALA A 100 -10.14 8.33 -9.87
CA ALA A 100 -9.05 7.39 -10.10
C ALA A 100 -8.42 6.91 -8.79
N ASN A 101 -7.87 5.69 -8.83
CA ASN A 101 -7.14 5.12 -7.71
C ASN A 101 -5.80 4.51 -8.17
N TYR A 102 -4.79 4.62 -7.31
CA TYR A 102 -3.63 3.72 -7.36
C TYR A 102 -3.69 2.75 -6.19
N TYR A 103 -3.25 1.52 -6.45
CA TYR A 103 -3.13 0.45 -5.46
C TYR A 103 -1.72 -0.12 -5.56
N LEU A 104 -0.96 -0.10 -4.48
CA LEU A 104 0.34 -0.74 -4.40
C LEU A 104 0.23 -1.90 -3.40
N PHE A 105 0.22 -3.13 -3.89
CA PHE A 105 0.02 -4.33 -3.07
C PHE A 105 1.20 -5.28 -3.21
N LYS A 106 1.48 -6.08 -2.18
CA LYS A 106 2.50 -7.13 -2.27
C LYS A 106 2.13 -8.09 -3.41
N GLU A 107 3.13 -8.57 -4.14
CA GLU A 107 2.89 -9.43 -5.29
C GLU A 107 2.08 -10.67 -4.91
N GLY A 108 1.15 -11.06 -5.78
CA GLY A 108 0.23 -12.17 -5.54
C GLY A 108 -1.00 -11.81 -4.71
N ILE A 109 -1.05 -10.63 -4.08
CA ILE A 109 -2.24 -10.13 -3.38
C ILE A 109 -2.99 -9.17 -4.30
N ILE A 110 -4.26 -9.45 -4.56
CA ILE A 110 -5.11 -8.55 -5.33
C ILE A 110 -5.74 -7.50 -4.40
N PRO A 111 -5.93 -6.25 -4.83
CA PRO A 111 -6.53 -5.17 -4.04
C PRO A 111 -8.06 -5.33 -3.84
N ALA A 112 -8.51 -6.54 -3.54
CA ALA A 112 -9.89 -6.93 -3.33
C ALA A 112 -10.07 -7.50 -1.91
N TRP A 113 -11.22 -7.25 -1.28
CA TRP A 113 -11.48 -7.74 0.08
C TRP A 113 -11.76 -9.24 0.08
N GLU A 114 -12.11 -9.81 -1.06
CA GLU A 114 -12.31 -11.24 -1.29
C GLU A 114 -11.01 -12.04 -1.34
N ASP A 115 -9.86 -11.37 -1.53
CA ASP A 115 -8.54 -12.01 -1.50
C ASP A 115 -8.30 -12.68 -0.14
N GLU A 116 -7.74 -13.88 -0.16
CA GLU A 116 -7.44 -14.66 1.05
C GLU A 116 -6.59 -13.89 2.06
N ALA A 117 -5.68 -13.05 1.59
CA ALA A 117 -4.83 -12.21 2.42
C ALA A 117 -5.58 -10.98 2.99
N ASN A 118 -6.71 -10.57 2.43
CA ASN A 118 -7.44 -9.37 2.86
C ASN A 118 -8.76 -9.67 3.59
N LYS A 119 -9.42 -10.81 3.35
CA LYS A 119 -10.79 -11.08 3.82
C LYS A 119 -11.01 -11.02 5.34
N ASN A 120 -9.98 -11.31 6.12
CA ASN A 120 -10.00 -11.23 7.59
C ASN A 120 -9.33 -9.96 8.13
N GLY A 121 -8.99 -9.05 7.22
CA GLY A 121 -8.22 -7.86 7.45
C GLY A 121 -9.04 -6.62 7.75
N GLY A 122 -8.34 -5.48 7.67
CA GLY A 122 -8.95 -4.18 7.76
C GLY A 122 -8.13 -3.13 7.04
N LYS A 123 -8.54 -1.88 7.20
CA LYS A 123 -7.84 -0.74 6.61
C LYS A 123 -7.74 0.41 7.59
N TRP A 124 -6.55 0.99 7.69
CA TRP A 124 -6.39 2.38 8.11
C TRP A 124 -6.75 3.28 6.94
N SER A 125 -7.45 4.38 7.20
CA SER A 125 -7.74 5.39 6.19
C SER A 125 -7.83 6.80 6.76
N ILE A 126 -7.47 7.78 5.94
CA ILE A 126 -7.67 9.21 6.20
C ILE A 126 -8.30 9.87 4.99
N GLN A 127 -9.27 10.75 5.21
CA GLN A 127 -9.81 11.64 4.18
C GLN A 127 -9.20 13.03 4.34
N LEU A 128 -8.74 13.59 3.23
CA LEU A 128 -8.01 14.85 3.17
C LEU A 128 -8.75 15.81 2.23
N PRO A 129 -9.28 16.95 2.71
CA PRO A 129 -9.95 17.92 1.85
C PRO A 129 -9.06 18.34 0.68
N LYS A 130 -9.58 18.25 -0.54
CA LYS A 130 -8.78 18.40 -1.76
C LYS A 130 -8.16 19.79 -1.88
N GLU A 131 -8.94 20.81 -1.56
CA GLU A 131 -8.53 22.21 -1.60
C GLU A 131 -7.31 22.49 -0.70
N LYS A 132 -7.28 21.92 0.51
CA LYS A 132 -6.21 22.13 1.48
C LYS A 132 -4.98 21.24 1.24
N ASN A 133 -5.15 20.10 0.59
CA ASN A 133 -4.12 19.06 0.51
C ASN A 133 -3.58 18.81 -0.89
N ARG A 134 -4.01 19.56 -1.91
CA ARG A 134 -3.53 19.39 -3.28
C ARG A 134 -2.01 19.46 -3.41
N HIS A 135 -1.36 20.33 -2.63
CA HIS A 135 0.10 20.50 -2.63
C HIS A 135 0.85 19.44 -1.82
N ASN A 136 0.16 18.71 -0.94
CA ASN A 136 0.77 17.77 0.00
C ASN A 136 0.51 16.31 -0.37
N VAL A 137 -0.56 16.01 -1.11
CA VAL A 137 -1.00 14.63 -1.38
C VAL A 137 0.06 13.80 -2.11
N ASP A 138 0.84 14.40 -3.00
CA ASP A 138 1.88 13.69 -3.76
C ASP A 138 3.01 13.21 -2.83
N LYS A 139 3.42 14.08 -1.90
CA LYS A 139 4.41 13.77 -0.86
C LYS A 139 3.87 12.73 0.12
N MET A 140 2.64 12.89 0.58
CA MET A 140 1.99 11.94 1.50
C MET A 140 1.86 10.55 0.85
N TRP A 141 1.51 10.49 -0.43
CA TRP A 141 1.44 9.23 -1.17
C TRP A 141 2.83 8.60 -1.36
N LEU A 142 3.83 9.38 -1.75
CA LEU A 142 5.22 8.91 -1.84
C LEU A 142 5.68 8.29 -0.51
N TYR A 143 5.51 8.99 0.60
CA TYR A 143 5.92 8.48 1.91
C TYR A 143 5.11 7.28 2.36
N THR A 144 3.83 7.19 1.96
CA THR A 144 3.02 5.99 2.20
C THR A 144 3.59 4.78 1.43
N MET A 145 3.96 4.96 0.16
CA MET A 145 4.60 3.89 -0.63
C MET A 145 5.97 3.52 -0.07
N LEU A 146 6.82 4.49 0.26
CA LEU A 146 8.14 4.25 0.85
C LEU A 146 8.05 3.50 2.18
N ALA A 147 7.11 3.88 3.04
CA ALA A 147 6.90 3.21 4.31
C ALA A 147 6.42 1.76 4.15
N ALA A 148 5.63 1.48 3.10
CA ALA A 148 5.18 0.15 2.74
C ALA A 148 6.32 -0.73 2.20
N ILE A 149 7.00 -0.28 1.12
CA ILE A 149 8.06 -1.07 0.48
C ILE A 149 9.30 -1.23 1.37
N GLY A 150 9.53 -0.27 2.28
CA GLY A 150 10.60 -0.32 3.29
C GLY A 150 10.21 -1.06 4.57
N GLU A 151 9.03 -1.68 4.63
CA GLU A 151 8.53 -2.46 5.79
C GLU A 151 8.57 -1.69 7.13
N THR A 152 8.33 -0.38 7.11
CA THR A 152 8.42 0.47 8.32
C THR A 152 7.11 0.60 9.08
N PHE A 153 5.97 0.25 8.46
CA PHE A 153 4.66 0.30 9.13
C PHE A 153 4.52 -0.72 10.25
N ASP A 154 5.09 -1.90 10.04
CA ASP A 154 4.96 -3.05 10.91
C ASP A 154 6.30 -3.79 10.99
N PRO A 155 7.30 -3.16 11.64
CA PRO A 155 8.62 -3.77 11.76
C PRO A 155 8.48 -5.09 12.52
N SER A 156 8.83 -6.20 11.86
CA SER A 156 8.84 -7.51 12.51
C SER A 156 9.78 -7.46 13.72
N PRO A 157 9.41 -8.04 14.88
CA PRO A 157 10.36 -8.19 15.98
C PRO A 157 11.53 -9.05 15.49
N THR A 158 12.67 -8.39 15.27
CA THR A 158 13.94 -9.01 14.89
C THR A 158 14.41 -9.96 15.99
N SER A 159 13.95 -11.21 15.97
CA SER A 159 14.50 -12.26 16.83
C SER A 159 14.34 -13.63 16.18
N GLY A 160 15.26 -13.93 15.25
CA GLY A 160 16.07 -15.16 15.18
C GLY A 160 15.44 -16.57 15.22
N GLU A 161 14.15 -16.74 15.43
CA GLU A 161 13.53 -18.06 15.59
C GLU A 161 12.38 -18.21 14.59
N SER A 162 12.54 -19.23 13.73
CA SER A 162 11.52 -19.98 12.99
C SER A 162 10.22 -19.23 12.67
N LEU A 163 10.02 -18.95 11.38
CA LEU A 163 8.84 -18.26 10.82
C LEU A 163 7.53 -19.00 11.11
N GLU A 164 6.95 -18.77 12.29
CA GLU A 164 5.54 -19.02 12.53
C GLU A 164 4.70 -18.04 11.67
N PRO A 165 3.54 -18.45 11.13
CA PRO A 165 2.69 -17.60 10.27
C PRO A 165 2.31 -16.25 10.89
N SER A 166 2.39 -16.12 12.22
CA SER A 166 2.13 -14.91 13.00
C SER A 166 3.18 -13.79 12.84
N GLN A 167 4.36 -14.08 12.27
CA GLN A 167 5.44 -13.11 12.06
C GLN A 167 5.40 -12.38 10.72
N HIS A 168 4.44 -12.68 9.82
CA HIS A 168 4.34 -11.94 8.57
C HIS A 168 3.91 -10.49 8.83
N SER A 169 4.51 -9.55 8.08
CA SER A 169 4.11 -8.14 8.05
C SER A 169 2.61 -8.01 7.79
N LEU A 170 1.88 -7.31 8.66
CA LEU A 170 0.45 -7.11 8.58
C LEU A 170 0.04 -6.46 7.26
N ILE A 171 0.91 -5.65 6.68
CA ILE A 171 0.59 -4.83 5.51
C ILE A 171 0.47 -5.70 4.27
N THR A 172 -0.67 -5.58 3.59
CA THR A 172 -0.92 -6.22 2.29
C THR A 172 -0.81 -5.22 1.14
N GLY A 173 -1.21 -3.98 1.38
CA GLY A 173 -1.17 -2.94 0.36
C GLY A 173 -1.48 -1.54 0.87
N VAL A 174 -1.24 -0.55 0.01
CA VAL A 174 -1.56 0.85 0.23
C VAL A 174 -2.30 1.43 -0.97
N ILE A 175 -3.17 2.40 -0.72
CA ILE A 175 -4.08 2.95 -1.72
C ILE A 175 -4.11 4.46 -1.62
N VAL A 176 -4.09 5.13 -2.77
CA VAL A 176 -4.51 6.53 -2.90
C VAL A 176 -5.72 6.61 -3.83
N SER A 177 -6.74 7.31 -3.34
CA SER A 177 -8.03 7.48 -3.99
C SER A 177 -8.29 8.95 -4.21
N THR A 178 -8.43 9.38 -5.46
CA THR A 178 -8.87 10.74 -5.77
C THR A 178 -10.39 10.80 -5.81
N ARG A 179 -11.01 11.70 -5.05
CA ARG A 179 -12.45 11.95 -5.09
C ARG A 179 -12.71 13.41 -5.47
N PRO A 180 -13.96 13.79 -5.80
CA PRO A 180 -14.26 15.16 -6.19
C PRO A 180 -13.86 16.20 -5.13
N GLN A 181 -14.13 15.91 -3.85
CA GLN A 181 -13.95 16.85 -2.74
C GLN A 181 -12.78 16.52 -1.80
N PHE A 182 -12.24 15.31 -1.85
CA PHE A 182 -11.17 14.87 -0.96
C PHE A 182 -10.23 13.86 -1.66
N TYR A 183 -9.04 13.70 -1.10
CA TYR A 183 -8.20 12.52 -1.31
C TYR A 183 -8.43 11.54 -0.18
N ARG A 184 -8.28 10.25 -0.44
CA ARG A 184 -8.24 9.23 0.61
C ARG A 184 -6.97 8.40 0.48
N LEU A 185 -6.19 8.34 1.54
CA LEU A 185 -5.06 7.43 1.67
C LEU A 185 -5.49 6.27 2.56
N SER A 186 -5.08 5.06 2.22
CA SER A 186 -5.40 3.86 2.99
C SER A 186 -4.25 2.88 3.05
N ILE A 187 -4.14 2.16 4.16
CA ILE A 187 -3.24 1.03 4.35
C ILE A 187 -4.10 -0.18 4.67
N TRP A 188 -3.91 -1.29 3.96
CA TRP A 188 -4.64 -2.53 4.18
C TRP A 188 -3.79 -3.50 4.98
N THR A 189 -4.44 -4.19 5.91
CA THR A 189 -3.84 -5.18 6.79
C THR A 189 -4.51 -6.53 6.61
N ARG A 190 -3.73 -7.62 6.73
CA ARG A 190 -4.24 -9.00 6.58
C ARG A 190 -5.14 -9.49 7.71
N LEU A 191 -5.00 -8.87 8.88
CA LEU A 191 -5.75 -9.17 10.09
C LEU A 191 -6.38 -7.90 10.65
N ALA A 192 -7.55 -8.04 11.26
CA ALA A 192 -8.23 -7.03 12.05
C ALA A 192 -8.59 -7.61 13.43
N PRO A 193 -8.47 -6.82 14.51
CA PRO A 193 -8.90 -7.26 15.84
C PRO A 193 -10.41 -7.52 15.89
N ILE A 194 -10.83 -8.57 16.59
CA ILE A 194 -12.23 -8.98 16.70
C ILE A 194 -12.82 -8.78 18.11
N GLY A 195 -12.01 -8.35 19.08
CA GLY A 195 -12.40 -8.14 20.48
C GLY A 195 -12.48 -9.44 21.27
N ALA A 196 -11.66 -10.44 20.94
CA ALA A 196 -11.67 -11.75 21.59
C ALA A 196 -10.78 -11.82 22.86
N GLY A 197 -9.99 -10.77 23.12
CA GLY A 197 -9.01 -10.71 24.21
C GLY A 197 -7.74 -11.55 23.94
N GLY A 198 -6.74 -11.43 24.82
CA GLY A 198 -5.53 -12.26 24.76
C GLY A 198 -4.63 -11.93 23.57
N GLU A 199 -4.44 -12.89 22.64
CA GLU A 199 -3.68 -12.65 21.40
C GLU A 199 -4.31 -11.55 20.53
N ASP A 200 -5.62 -11.36 20.61
CA ASP A 200 -6.32 -10.28 19.89
C ASP A 200 -5.97 -8.89 20.43
N ASP A 201 -5.65 -8.78 21.73
CA ASP A 201 -5.20 -7.52 22.33
C ASP A 201 -3.80 -7.15 21.83
N LYS A 202 -2.91 -8.14 21.66
CA LYS A 202 -1.58 -7.93 21.04
C LYS A 202 -1.72 -7.50 19.58
N LEU A 203 -2.62 -8.13 18.83
CA LEU A 203 -2.92 -7.72 17.45
C LEU A 203 -3.45 -6.29 17.40
N ARG A 204 -4.35 -5.92 18.33
CA ARG A 204 -4.90 -4.57 18.44
C ARG A 204 -3.81 -3.53 18.69
N GLU A 205 -2.88 -3.80 19.61
CA GLU A 205 -1.74 -2.92 19.87
C GLU A 205 -0.82 -2.76 18.64
N ARG A 206 -0.56 -3.86 17.93
CA ARG A 206 0.23 -3.84 16.68
C ARG A 206 -0.47 -2.99 15.60
N ILE A 207 -1.79 -3.13 15.43
CA ILE A 207 -2.60 -2.33 14.50
C ILE A 207 -2.61 -0.85 14.89
N GLU A 208 -2.73 -0.52 16.18
CA GLU A 208 -2.65 0.86 16.69
C GLU A 208 -1.26 1.47 16.44
N THR A 209 -0.20 0.69 16.55
CA THR A 209 1.17 1.12 16.26
C THR A 209 1.36 1.46 14.77
N VAL A 210 0.81 0.63 13.86
CA VAL A 210 0.76 0.94 12.42
C VAL A 210 0.05 2.28 12.18
N GLY A 211 -1.10 2.49 12.82
CA GLY A 211 -1.90 3.72 12.67
C GLY A 211 -1.17 4.96 13.18
N ARG A 212 -0.53 4.87 14.36
CA ARG A 212 0.26 5.96 14.93
C ARG A 212 1.43 6.32 14.02
N HIS A 213 2.19 5.33 13.56
CA HIS A 213 3.30 5.56 12.61
C HIS A 213 2.82 6.19 11.31
N PHE A 214 1.65 5.77 10.80
CA PHE A 214 1.04 6.39 9.64
C PHE A 214 0.70 7.87 9.89
N LYS A 215 0.07 8.19 11.03
CA LYS A 215 -0.27 9.57 11.40
C LYS A 215 0.97 10.47 11.55
N THR A 216 1.95 10.00 12.31
CA THR A 216 3.06 10.85 12.76
C THR A 216 4.22 10.85 11.77
N SER A 217 4.83 9.69 11.53
CA SER A 217 6.04 9.57 10.73
C SER A 217 5.79 9.71 9.23
N VAL A 218 4.63 9.24 8.73
CA VAL A 218 4.33 9.21 7.30
C VAL A 218 3.56 10.46 6.85
N LEU A 219 2.49 10.82 7.56
CA LEU A 219 1.65 11.98 7.21
C LEU A 219 2.15 13.30 7.83
N GLY A 220 3.04 13.24 8.83
CA GLY A 220 3.67 14.42 9.44
C GLY A 220 2.79 15.17 10.44
N TYR A 221 1.70 14.58 10.92
CA TYR A 221 0.86 15.19 11.95
C TYR A 221 1.41 14.93 13.35
N SER A 222 1.14 15.81 14.31
CA SER A 222 1.45 15.48 15.71
C SER A 222 0.44 14.47 16.26
N GLU A 223 0.85 13.68 17.26
CA GLU A 223 -0.01 12.67 17.88
C GLU A 223 -1.30 13.29 18.45
N SER A 224 -1.18 14.45 19.09
CA SER A 224 -2.29 15.20 19.67
C SER A 224 -3.11 16.04 18.68
N GLN A 225 -2.69 16.11 17.41
CA GLN A 225 -3.39 16.91 16.40
C GLN A 225 -4.73 16.27 16.05
N LYS A 226 -5.81 17.06 16.16
CA LYS A 226 -7.14 16.70 15.68
C LYS A 226 -7.28 17.06 14.21
N LEU A 227 -7.70 16.10 13.40
CA LEU A 227 -7.80 16.20 11.93
C LEU A 227 -9.26 16.23 11.46
N ALA A 228 -10.20 15.74 12.26
CA ALA A 228 -11.61 15.70 11.91
C ALA A 228 -12.16 17.12 11.67
N ALA A 229 -12.67 17.34 10.47
CA ALA A 229 -13.24 18.60 10.00
C ALA A 229 -14.16 18.30 8.80
N PRO A 230 -14.90 19.27 8.24
CA PRO A 230 -15.65 19.04 7.01
C PRO A 230 -14.75 18.46 5.91
N LEU A 231 -15.15 17.30 5.36
CA LEU A 231 -14.41 16.53 4.34
C LEU A 231 -13.06 15.96 4.81
N SER A 232 -12.77 15.97 6.11
CA SER A 232 -11.57 15.44 6.74
C SER A 232 -11.94 14.42 7.82
N THR A 233 -11.15 13.37 7.98
CA THR A 233 -11.31 12.40 9.08
C THR A 233 -10.06 12.38 9.94
N GLU A 234 -10.16 11.80 11.13
CA GLU A 234 -8.97 11.26 11.79
C GLU A 234 -8.39 10.10 10.97
N VAL A 235 -7.25 9.57 11.41
CA VAL A 235 -6.74 8.30 10.92
C VAL A 235 -7.60 7.21 11.58
N GLU A 236 -8.40 6.50 10.78
CA GLU A 236 -9.40 5.54 11.27
C GLU A 236 -9.15 4.13 10.74
N PHE A 237 -9.21 3.12 11.62
CA PHE A 237 -9.18 1.71 11.26
C PHE A 237 -10.59 1.12 11.26
N LEU A 238 -10.92 0.39 10.19
CA LEU A 238 -12.10 -0.46 10.12
C LEU A 238 -11.73 -1.84 9.55
N SER A 239 -12.28 -2.91 10.13
CA SER A 239 -12.26 -4.23 9.50
C SER A 239 -13.00 -4.20 8.16
N HIS A 240 -12.62 -5.07 7.21
CA HIS A 240 -13.35 -5.16 5.94
C HIS A 240 -14.80 -5.57 6.15
N LYS A 241 -15.04 -6.54 7.05
CA LYS A 241 -16.38 -7.01 7.44
C LYS A 241 -17.27 -5.91 8.02
N ASP A 242 -16.72 -4.99 8.81
CA ASP A 242 -17.50 -3.87 9.35
C ASP A 242 -17.67 -2.75 8.34
N SER A 243 -16.74 -2.60 7.39
CA SER A 243 -16.87 -1.64 6.28
C SER A 243 -18.00 -1.99 5.31
N GLU A 244 -18.41 -3.26 5.22
CA GLU A 244 -19.54 -3.72 4.40
C GLU A 244 -20.91 -3.41 5.03
N LYS A 245 -20.98 -3.48 6.36
CA LYS A 245 -22.20 -3.20 7.11
C LYS A 245 -22.46 -1.69 7.10
N LYS A 246 -23.22 -1.21 6.10
CA LYS A 246 -23.70 0.19 6.04
C LYS A 246 -24.59 0.51 7.26
N GLY A 247 -24.00 0.98 8.37
CA GLY A 247 -24.72 1.28 9.60
C GLY A 247 -23.90 2.03 10.66
N LYS A 248 -24.59 2.64 11.64
CA LYS A 248 -24.04 3.58 12.64
C LYS A 248 -23.18 2.97 13.76
N ALA A 249 -22.79 1.69 13.70
CA ALA A 249 -22.16 0.98 14.81
C ALA A 249 -20.87 0.20 14.45
N ALA A 250 -20.17 0.56 13.37
CA ALA A 250 -18.85 -0.01 13.12
C ALA A 250 -17.88 0.44 14.21
N LYS A 251 -17.30 -0.51 14.95
CA LYS A 251 -16.25 -0.23 15.95
C LYS A 251 -15.01 0.21 15.21
N LYS A 252 -14.72 1.52 15.25
CA LYS A 252 -13.51 2.10 14.65
C LYS A 252 -12.41 2.20 15.70
N ILE A 253 -11.17 2.01 15.27
CA ILE A 253 -10.00 2.46 16.03
C ILE A 253 -9.59 3.81 15.45
N ILE A 254 -9.26 4.77 16.31
CA ILE A 254 -8.87 6.12 15.90
C ILE A 254 -7.54 6.46 16.59
N VAL A 255 -6.61 7.03 15.82
CA VAL A 255 -5.30 7.49 16.31
C VAL A 255 -5.02 8.92 15.86
#